data_AF-A0A2M4C4U3-F1
#
_entry.id   AF-A0A2M4C4U3-F1
#
_cell.length_a   1.000
_cell.length_b   1.000
_cell.length_c   1.000
_cell.angle_alpha   90.00
_cell.angle_beta   90.00
_cell.angle_gamma   90.00
#
_symmetry.space_group_name_H-M   'P 1'
#
loop_
_entity.id
_entity.type
_entity.pdbx_description
1 polymer ?
#
loop_
_entity_poly.entity_id
_entity_poly.type
_entity_poly.pdbx_seq_one_letter_code
_entity_poly.pdbx_strand_id
1 'polypeptide(L)'
;ALPIIIFSAIFGVIGIVLPIVAPKGPNRGIVQCVLILTAATCWLFWLCCYMAQMNPLIGPKLHQNTILIMAREWGNPLPDMDSYHPEH
;
A
#
# COMPACT_ATOMS: atom_id res chain seq x y z
N ALA A 1 -8.36 9.71 -4.02
CA ALA A 1 -7.89 9.93 -5.41
C ALA A 1 -6.37 10.08 -5.51
N LEU A 2 -5.72 10.87 -4.64
CA LEU A 2 -4.26 11.10 -4.67
C LEU A 2 -3.41 9.82 -4.78
N PRO A 3 -3.63 8.75 -3.98
CA PRO A 3 -2.81 7.54 -4.08
C PRO A 3 -2.92 6.88 -5.46
N ILE A 4 -4.13 6.80 -6.00
CA ILE A 4 -4.41 6.21 -7.32
C ILE A 4 -3.66 6.98 -8.41
N ILE A 5 -3.72 8.32 -8.40
CA ILE A 5 -3.05 9.15 -9.40
C ILE A 5 -1.52 8.95 -9.34
N ILE A 6 -0.93 9.02 -8.14
CA ILE A 6 0.52 8.93 -7.95
C ILE A 6 1.04 7.55 -8.39
N PHE A 7 0.43 6.47 -7.90
CA PHE A 7 0.87 5.12 -8.23
C PHE A 7 0.65 4.79 -9.71
N SER A 8 -0.44 5.27 -10.31
CA SER A 8 -0.69 5.09 -11.75
C SER A 8 0.30 5.87 -12.61
N ALA A 9 0.70 7.07 -12.19
CA ALA A 9 1.75 7.83 -12.87
C ALA A 9 3.11 7.12 -12.77
N ILE A 10 3.50 6.66 -11.58
CA ILE A 10 4.78 5.95 -11.37
C ILE A 10 4.85 4.70 -12.25
N PHE A 11 3.86 3.82 -12.17
CA PHE A 11 3.86 2.59 -12.96
C PHE A 11 3.59 2.84 -14.45
N GLY A 12 2.87 3.90 -14.80
CA GLY A 12 2.75 4.36 -16.19
C GLY A 12 4.10 4.76 -16.78
N VAL A 13 4.93 5.50 -16.04
CA VAL A 13 6.31 5.83 -16.48
C VAL A 13 7.15 4.56 -16.64
N ILE A 14 7.06 3.62 -15.70
CA ILE A 14 7.81 2.35 -15.77
C ILE A 14 7.35 1.50 -16.96
N GLY A 15 6.05 1.40 -17.21
CA GLY A 15 5.49 0.56 -18.26
C GLY A 15 5.48 1.18 -19.66
N ILE A 16 5.64 2.49 -19.79
CA ILE A 16 5.56 3.20 -21.07
C ILE A 16 6.87 3.91 -21.40
N VAL A 17 7.38 4.75 -20.51
CA VAL A 17 8.55 5.60 -20.78
C VAL A 17 9.83 4.77 -20.77
N LEU A 18 10.04 3.92 -19.76
CA LEU A 18 11.27 3.11 -19.65
C LEU A 18 11.50 2.16 -20.84
N PRO A 19 10.48 1.44 -21.36
CA PRO A 19 10.63 0.60 -22.55
C PRO A 19 11.06 1.38 -23.81
N ILE A 20 10.63 2.64 -23.95
CA ILE A 20 10.99 3.48 -25.10
C ILE A 20 12.48 3.86 -25.03
N VAL A 21 12.96 4.27 -23.84
CA VAL A 21 14.35 4.69 -23.61
C VAL A 21 15.31 3.52 -23.38
N ALA A 22 14.82 2.28 -23.29
CA ALA A 22 15.63 1.10 -23.05
C ALA A 22 16.77 0.97 -24.09
N PRO A 23 18.02 0.74 -23.63
CA PRO A 23 19.20 0.77 -24.47
C PRO A 23 19.14 -0.29 -25.57
N LYS A 24 19.71 0.05 -26.73
CA LYS A 24 19.76 -0.85 -27.88
C LYS A 24 20.80 -1.94 -27.60
N GLY A 25 20.35 -3.18 -27.56
CA GLY A 25 21.21 -4.36 -27.40
C GLY A 25 20.48 -5.63 -27.84
N PRO A 26 21.18 -6.78 -27.88
CA PRO A 26 20.62 -8.06 -28.35
C PRO A 26 19.33 -8.47 -27.63
N ASN A 27 19.20 -8.09 -26.35
CA ASN A 27 18.09 -8.48 -25.48
C ASN A 27 17.03 -7.38 -25.28
N ARG A 28 16.99 -6.35 -26.15
CA ARG A 28 16.10 -5.19 -25.97
C ARG A 28 14.63 -5.57 -25.84
N GLY A 29 14.15 -6.50 -26.67
CA GLY A 29 12.76 -6.97 -26.62
C GLY A 29 12.41 -7.61 -25.27
N ILE A 30 13.31 -8.43 -24.73
CA ILE A 30 13.12 -9.05 -23.41
C ILE A 30 13.06 -7.99 -22.32
N VAL A 31 13.96 -7.01 -22.34
CA VAL A 31 13.97 -5.90 -21.37
C VAL A 31 12.67 -5.10 -21.44
N GLN A 32 12.18 -4.79 -22.64
CA GLN A 32 10.89 -4.10 -22.82
C GLN A 32 9.72 -4.93 -22.27
N CYS A 33 9.67 -6.22 -22.59
CA CYS A 33 8.61 -7.11 -22.11
C CYS A 33 8.62 -7.21 -20.58
N VAL A 34 9.79 -7.38 -19.96
CA VAL A 34 9.90 -7.47 -18.49
C VAL A 34 9.46 -6.16 -17.84
N LEU A 35 9.88 -5.00 -18.36
CA LEU A 35 9.46 -3.70 -17.83
C LEU A 35 7.93 -3.50 -17.91
N ILE A 36 7.32 -3.81 -19.04
CA ILE A 36 5.87 -3.68 -19.24
C ILE A 36 5.11 -4.65 -18.32
N LEU A 37 5.52 -5.92 -18.28
CA LEU A 37 4.87 -6.95 -17.47
C LEU A 37 4.99 -6.62 -15.98
N THR A 38 6.17 -6.25 -15.50
CA THR A 38 6.37 -5.85 -14.10
C THR A 38 5.54 -4.61 -13.76
N ALA A 39 5.50 -3.60 -14.63
CA ALA A 39 4.68 -2.42 -14.38
C ALA A 39 3.19 -2.78 -14.25
N ALA A 40 2.67 -3.61 -15.16
CA ALA A 40 1.29 -4.05 -15.15
C ALA A 40 0.95 -4.89 -13.91
N THR A 41 1.74 -5.92 -13.59
CA THR A 41 1.44 -6.83 -12.48
C THR A 41 1.58 -6.14 -11.12
N CYS A 42 2.61 -5.33 -10.92
CA CYS A 42 2.79 -4.60 -9.66
C CYS A 42 1.70 -3.53 -9.47
N TRP A 43 1.32 -2.81 -10.52
CA TRP A 43 0.23 -1.83 -10.45
C TRP A 43 -1.11 -2.51 -10.15
N LEU A 44 -1.44 -3.61 -10.84
CA LEU A 44 -2.67 -4.38 -10.60
C LEU A 44 -2.72 -4.94 -9.18
N PHE A 45 -1.62 -5.56 -8.72
CA PHE A 45 -1.53 -6.08 -7.35
C PHE A 45 -1.79 -4.98 -6.32
N TRP A 46 -1.10 -3.84 -6.46
CA TRP A 46 -1.29 -2.69 -5.57
C TRP A 46 -2.73 -2.17 -5.61
N LEU A 47 -3.29 -1.97 -6.81
CA LEU A 47 -4.64 -1.44 -6.98
C LEU A 47 -5.68 -2.36 -6.35
N CYS A 48 -5.57 -3.68 -6.57
CA CYS A 48 -6.47 -4.65 -5.96
C CYS A 48 -6.43 -4.58 -4.43
N CYS A 49 -5.23 -4.58 -3.82
CA CYS A 49 -5.09 -4.46 -2.37
C CYS A 49 -5.63 -3.13 -1.83
N TYR A 50 -5.40 -2.03 -2.55
CA TYR A 50 -5.90 -0.71 -2.18
C TYR A 50 -7.43 -0.65 -2.22
N MET A 51 -8.03 -1.11 -3.33
CA MET A 51 -9.49 -1.08 -3.52
C MET A 51 -10.21 -1.99 -2.52
N ALA A 52 -9.62 -3.12 -2.13
CA ALA A 52 -10.16 -4.00 -1.10
C ALA A 52 -10.36 -3.29 0.26
N GLN A 53 -9.63 -2.21 0.52
CA GLN A 53 -9.67 -1.46 1.78
C GLN A 53 -10.53 -0.18 1.72
N MET A 54 -11.02 0.23 0.55
CA MET A 54 -11.71 1.53 0.38
C MET A 54 -13.12 1.58 0.98
N ASN A 55 -13.78 0.44 1.14
CA ASN A 55 -15.08 0.33 1.81
C ASN A 55 -15.11 -0.94 2.67
N PRO A 56 -14.36 -0.96 3.79
CA PRO A 56 -14.22 -2.16 4.60
C PRO A 56 -15.52 -2.43 5.36
N LEU A 57 -16.03 -3.66 5.24
CA LEU A 57 -17.24 -4.10 5.96
C LEU A 57 -16.95 -4.55 7.39
N ILE A 58 -15.69 -4.90 7.68
CA ILE A 58 -15.27 -5.48 8.94
C ILE A 58 -14.01 -4.73 9.41
N GLY A 59 -14.06 -4.23 10.64
CA GLY A 59 -12.92 -3.65 11.33
C GLY A 59 -12.12 -4.70 12.11
N PRO A 60 -10.86 -4.39 12.46
CA PRO A 60 -10.04 -5.29 13.25
C PRO A 60 -10.58 -5.41 14.68
N LYS A 61 -10.57 -6.63 15.26
CA LYS A 61 -10.93 -6.86 16.67
C LYS A 61 -9.68 -7.08 17.49
N LEU A 62 -9.46 -6.19 18.46
CA LEU A 62 -8.26 -6.18 19.30
C LEU A 62 -8.61 -6.43 20.76
N HIS A 63 -7.64 -6.93 21.51
CA HIS A 63 -7.75 -7.05 22.96
C HIS A 63 -7.66 -5.68 23.63
N GLN A 64 -8.32 -5.51 24.76
CA GLN A 64 -8.42 -4.23 25.48
C GLN A 64 -7.04 -3.60 25.76
N ASN A 65 -6.07 -4.40 26.20
CA ASN A 65 -4.72 -3.93 26.49
C ASN A 65 -4.05 -3.32 25.24
N THR A 66 -4.26 -3.92 24.06
CA THR A 66 -3.70 -3.40 22.80
C THR A 66 -4.37 -2.09 22.39
N ILE A 67 -5.69 -1.98 22.56
CA ILE A 67 -6.44 -0.75 22.26
C ILE A 67 -5.94 0.40 23.13
N LEU A 68 -5.72 0.16 24.43
CA LEU A 68 -5.23 1.16 25.36
C LEU A 68 -3.81 1.64 25.01
N ILE A 69 -2.92 0.72 24.65
CA ILE A 69 -1.57 1.05 24.19
C ILE A 69 -1.64 1.91 22.92
N MET A 70 -2.46 1.54 21.94
CA MET A 70 -2.62 2.31 20.71
C MET A 70 -3.18 3.71 20.97
N ALA A 71 -4.17 3.84 21.85
CA ALA A 71 -4.74 5.12 22.24
C ALA A 71 -3.71 6.05 22.89
N ARG A 72 -2.81 5.49 23.72
CA ARG A 72 -1.68 6.23 24.31
C ARG A 72 -0.68 6.69 23.24
N GLU A 73 -0.24 5.79 22.36
CA GLU A 73 0.81 6.08 21.38
C GLU A 73 0.34 6.99 20.23
N TRP A 74 -0.93 6.89 19.83
CA TRP A 74 -1.52 7.72 18.78
C TRP A 74 -2.15 9.01 19.30
N GLY A 75 -2.04 9.31 20.60
CA GLY A 75 -2.50 10.57 21.19
C GLY A 75 -4.01 10.73 21.23
N ASN A 76 -4.76 9.62 21.28
CA ASN A 76 -6.22 9.60 21.24
C ASN A 76 -6.78 8.88 22.48
N PRO A 77 -6.61 9.46 23.69
CA PRO A 77 -6.92 8.78 24.94
C PRO A 77 -8.42 8.48 25.07
N LEU A 78 -8.74 7.27 25.53
CA LEU A 78 -10.10 6.85 25.87
C LEU A 78 -10.51 7.38 27.26
N PRO A 79 -11.82 7.64 27.50
CA PRO A 79 -12.31 8.19 28.78
C PRO A 79 -11.95 7.38 30.03
N ASP A 80 -11.67 6.09 29.84
CA ASP A 80 -11.49 5.04 30.83
C ASP A 80 -10.02 4.57 30.92
N MET A 81 -9.08 5.32 30.31
CA MET A 81 -7.65 4.99 30.35
C MET A 81 -7.05 5.11 31.75
N ASP A 82 -7.45 6.12 32.52
CA ASP A 82 -6.89 6.39 33.85
C ASP A 82 -7.31 5.35 34.89
N SER A 83 -8.39 4.62 34.64
CA SER A 83 -8.87 3.50 35.45
C SER A 83 -8.21 2.16 35.10
N TYR A 84 -7.45 2.09 34.00
CA TYR A 84 -6.78 0.86 33.61
C TYR A 84 -5.52 0.65 34.45
N HIS A 85 -5.56 -0.35 35.31
CA HIS A 85 -4.37 -0.93 35.93
C HIS A 85 -4.08 -2.27 35.26
N PRO A 86 -2.94 -2.45 34.58
CA PRO A 86 -2.59 -3.75 34.02
C PRO A 86 -2.40 -4.73 35.17
N GLU A 87 -3.24 -5.77 35.22
CA GLU A 87 -2.98 -6.92 36.10
C GLU A 87 -1.73 -7.63 35.56
N HIS A 88 -0.75 -7.79 36.45
CA HIS A 88 0.56 -8.38 36.13
C HIS A 88 0.43 -9.82 35.64
#